data_AF-D5U3D4-F1
#
_entry.id   AF-D5U3D4-F1
#
_cell.length_a   1.000
_cell.length_b   1.000
_cell.length_c   1.000
_cell.angle_alpha   90.00
_cell.angle_beta   90.00
_cell.angle_gamma   90.00
#
_symmetry.space_group_name_H-M   'P 1'
#
loop_
_entity.id
_entity.type
_entity.pdbx_description
1 polymer ?
#
loop_
_entity_poly.entity_id
_entity_poly.type
_entity_poly.pdbx_seq_one_letter_code
_entity_poly.pdbx_strand_id
1 'polypeptide(L)' 'MSKRGRPFKACRNCKALVEREVEVCPKCGSRSFTDEWNGVIIVLNPERSDIAKKLELKDKGRYVVKIG' A
#
# COMPACT_ATOMS: atom_id res chain seq x y z
N MET A 1 -1.41 -23.55 -13.88
CA MET A 1 -0.95 -23.16 -12.52
C MET A 1 -1.80 -21.99 -12.04
N SER A 2 -2.56 -22.20 -10.98
CA SER A 2 -3.56 -21.25 -10.45
C SER A 2 -2.92 -19.92 -10.01
N LYS A 3 -2.85 -18.92 -10.89
CA LYS A 3 -2.50 -17.54 -10.50
C LYS A 3 -3.75 -16.82 -9.97
N ARG A 4 -4.41 -17.34 -8.94
CA ARG A 4 -5.30 -16.51 -8.11
C ARG A 4 -4.49 -15.80 -7.02
N GLY A 5 -3.33 -15.26 -7.38
CA GLY A 5 -2.57 -14.38 -6.51
C GLY A 5 -3.27 -13.03 -6.40
N ARG A 6 -3.13 -12.35 -5.26
CA ARG A 6 -3.68 -10.99 -5.11
C ARG A 6 -3.07 -10.09 -6.20
N PRO A 7 -3.86 -9.23 -6.87
CA PRO A 7 -3.36 -8.39 -7.96
C PRO A 7 -2.34 -7.34 -7.53
N PHE A 8 -2.18 -7.13 -6.21
CA PHE A 8 -1.28 -6.14 -5.65
C PHE A 8 -0.34 -6.73 -4.60
N LYS A 9 0.83 -6.11 -4.50
CA LYS A 9 1.81 -6.32 -3.42
C LYS A 9 1.91 -5.06 -2.56
N ALA A 10 2.32 -5.21 -1.31
CA ALA A 10 2.48 -4.10 -0.38
C ALA A 10 3.96 -3.72 -0.23
N CYS A 11 4.26 -2.43 -0.21
CA CYS A 11 5.59 -1.94 0.15
C CYS A 11 5.81 -2.14 1.65
N ARG A 12 6.89 -2.80 2.05
CA ARG A 12 7.18 -3.04 3.47
C ARG A 12 7.51 -1.75 4.23
N ASN A 13 8.05 -0.75 3.53
CA ASN A 13 8.51 0.50 4.11
C ASN A 13 7.36 1.49 4.38
N CYS A 14 6.50 1.74 3.39
CA CYS A 14 5.46 2.76 3.49
C CYS A 14 4.02 2.21 3.41
N LYS A 15 3.84 0.89 3.40
CA LYS A 15 2.54 0.20 3.33
C LYS A 15 1.71 0.46 2.08
N ALA A 16 2.26 1.16 1.08
CA ALA A 16 1.55 1.41 -0.17
C ALA A 16 1.28 0.11 -0.93
N LEU A 17 0.05 -0.03 -1.42
CA LEU A 17 -0.39 -1.13 -2.27
C LEU A 17 -0.09 -0.77 -3.73
N VAL A 18 0.68 -1.60 -4.42
CA VAL A 18 1.13 -1.37 -5.80
C VAL A 18 0.90 -2.60 -6.67
N GLU A 19 0.82 -2.40 -7.98
CA GLU A 19 0.74 -3.49 -8.95
C GLU A 19 2.00 -4.38 -8.89
N ARG A 20 1.86 -5.65 -9.28
CA ARG A 20 2.94 -6.64 -9.08
C ARG A 20 4.17 -6.34 -9.92
N GLU A 21 3.98 -5.69 -11.06
CA GLU A 21 4.99 -5.31 -12.04
C GLU A 21 5.88 -4.16 -11.54
N VAL A 22 5.47 -3.43 -10.49
CA VAL A 22 6.21 -2.29 -9.94
C VAL A 22 7.50 -2.75 -9.24
N GLU A 23 8.67 -2.41 -9.79
CA GLU A 23 9.97 -2.77 -9.20
C GLU A 23 10.43 -1.81 -8.10
N VAL A 24 10.05 -0.53 -8.18
CA VAL A 24 10.44 0.53 -7.25
C VAL A 24 9.18 1.23 -6.76
N CYS A 25 9.03 1.36 -5.45
CA CYS A 25 7.84 1.96 -4.85
C CYS A 25 7.75 3.43 -5.26
N PRO A 26 6.68 3.87 -5.96
CA PRO A 26 6.53 5.25 -6.41
C PRO A 26 6.29 6.24 -5.26
N LYS A 27 6.05 5.75 -4.04
CA LYS A 27 5.80 6.57 -2.85
C LYS A 27 7.05 6.81 -2.00
N CYS A 28 7.98 5.86 -1.95
CA CYS A 28 9.15 5.98 -1.06
C CYS A 28 10.47 5.50 -1.67
N GLY A 29 10.49 5.05 -2.92
CA GLY A 29 11.70 4.55 -3.60
C GLY A 29 12.19 3.17 -3.16
N SER A 30 11.54 2.54 -2.17
CA SER A 30 11.92 1.19 -1.71
C SER A 30 11.67 0.12 -2.78
N ARG A 31 12.55 -0.89 -2.82
CA ARG A 31 12.37 -2.13 -3.61
C ARG A 31 11.86 -3.31 -2.76
N SER A 32 11.57 -3.06 -1.48
CA SER A 32 11.14 -4.08 -0.53
C SER A 32 9.62 -4.21 -0.51
N PHE A 33 9.13 -5.38 -0.93
CA PHE A 33 7.71 -5.69 -1.03
C PHE A 33 7.34 -6.98 -0.32
N THR A 34 6.04 -7.18 -0.09
CA THR A 34 5.46 -8.39 0.47
C THR A 34 4.12 -8.71 -0.21
N ASP A 35 3.86 -10.00 -0.41
CA ASP A 35 2.53 -10.52 -0.78
C ASP A 35 1.67 -10.83 0.46
N GLU A 36 2.29 -10.86 1.65
CA GLU A 36 1.63 -11.09 2.92
C GLU A 36 1.26 -9.76 3.56
N TRP A 37 0.00 -9.38 3.39
CA TRP A 37 -0.58 -8.17 3.96
C TRP A 37 -2.06 -8.39 4.26
N ASN A 38 -2.68 -7.57 5.10
CA ASN A 38 -4.09 -7.68 5.45
C ASN A 38 -4.74 -6.30 5.63
N GLY A 39 -5.99 -6.20 5.20
CA GLY A 39 -6.77 -4.96 5.22
C GLY A 39 -6.29 -3.95 4.17
N VAL A 40 -7.23 -3.17 3.64
CA VAL A 40 -6.97 -2.11 2.66
C VAL A 40 -7.58 -0.81 3.13
N ILE A 41 -6.82 0.28 3.04
CA ILE A 41 -7.26 1.64 3.24
C ILE A 41 -7.10 2.36 1.90
N ILE A 42 -8.16 3.00 1.44
CA ILE A 42 -8.13 3.84 0.25
C ILE A 42 -8.31 5.28 0.69
N VAL A 43 -7.23 6.08 0.59
CA VAL A 43 -7.25 7.50 0.91
C VAL A 43 -7.56 8.28 -0.36
N LEU A 44 -8.74 8.89 -0.41
CA LEU A 44 -9.18 9.73 -1.52
C LEU A 44 -8.75 11.20 -1.32
N ASN A 45 -8.94 11.72 -0.11
CA ASN A 45 -8.54 13.07 0.28
C ASN A 45 -7.87 13.03 1.67
N PRO A 46 -6.52 13.10 1.72
CA PRO A 46 -5.77 13.10 2.98
C PRO A 46 -6.12 14.25 3.93
N GLU A 47 -6.31 15.45 3.39
CA GLU A 47 -6.54 16.67 4.17
C GLU A 47 -7.89 16.66 4.90
N ARG A 48 -8.89 16.00 4.31
CA ARG A 48 -10.24 15.86 4.87
C ARG A 48 -10.46 14.55 5.62
N SER A 49 -9.49 13.65 5.66
CA SER A 49 -9.64 12.33 6.26
C SER A 49 -8.93 12.26 7.61
N ASP A 50 -9.71 12.15 8.68
CA ASP A 50 -9.16 11.98 10.03
C ASP A 50 -8.40 10.67 10.18
N ILE A 51 -8.82 9.63 9.44
CA ILE A 51 -8.10 8.35 9.36
C ILE A 51 -6.75 8.56 8.71
N ALA A 52 -6.68 9.31 7.60
CA ALA A 52 -5.41 9.56 6.91
C ALA A 52 -4.46 10.38 7.80
N LYS A 53 -4.96 11.41 8.49
CA LYS A 53 -4.18 12.20 9.46
C LYS A 53 -3.64 11.33 10.59
N LYS A 54 -4.49 10.51 11.19
CA LYS A 54 -4.10 9.62 12.31
C LYS A 54 -3.08 8.57 11.91
N LEU A 55 -3.09 8.16 10.65
CA LEU A 55 -2.11 7.21 10.09
C LEU A 55 -0.95 7.90 9.37
N GLU A 56 -0.86 9.23 9.45
CA GLU A 56 0.16 10.06 8.81
C GLU A 56 0.30 9.83 7.29
N LEU A 57 -0.81 9.44 6.65
CA LEU A 57 -0.89 9.22 5.20
C LEU A 57 -1.09 10.57 4.51
N LYS A 58 0.00 11.13 3.99
CA LYS A 58 0.02 12.46 3.36
C LYS A 58 -0.49 12.48 1.93
N ASP A 59 -0.45 11.33 1.25
CA ASP A 59 -0.88 11.23 -0.14
C ASP A 59 -2.15 10.40 -0.31
N LYS A 60 -2.89 10.72 -1.38
CA LYS A 60 -3.91 9.83 -1.91
C LYS A 60 -3.28 8.53 -2.41
N GLY A 61 -3.99 7.42 -2.21
CA GLY A 61 -3.51 6.11 -2.62
C GLY A 61 -4.18 4.96 -1.89
N ARG A 62 -3.71 3.74 -2.19
CA ARG A 62 -4.11 2.50 -1.53
C ARG A 62 -3.00 2.06 -0.61
N TYR A 63 -3.35 1.72 0.62
CA TYR A 63 -2.41 1.32 1.66
C TYR A 63 -2.93 0.07 2.36
N VAL A 64 -2.03 -0.72 2.95
CA VAL A 64 -2.40 -1.86 3.78
C VAL A 64 -2.47 -1.47 5.25
N VAL A 65 -3.38 -2.10 5.98
CA VAL A 65 -3.50 -1.89 7.42
C VAL A 65 -2.33 -2.58 8.14
N LYS A 66 -2.08 -3.85 7.79
CA LYS A 66 -1.06 -4.69 8.40
C LYS A 66 -0.21 -5.39 7.34
N ILE A 67 1.09 -5.45 7.58
CA ILE A 67 2.04 -6.30 6.87
C ILE A 67 2.25 -7.56 7.71
N GLY A 68 2.32 -8.73 7.04
CA GLY A 68 2.77 -9.98 7.62
C GLY A 68 4.29 -10.09 7.66
#